data_AF-Q5UWL3-F1
#
_entry.id   AF-Q5UWL3-F1
#
_cell.length_a   1.000
_cell.length_b   1.000
_cell.length_c   1.000
_cell.angle_alpha   90.00
_cell.angle_beta   90.00
_cell.angle_gamma   90.00
#
_symmetry.space_group_name_H-M   'P 1'
#
loop_
_entity.id
_entity.type
_entity.pdbx_description
1 polymer ?
#
loop_
_entity_poly.entity_id
_entity_poly.type
_entity_poly.pdbx_seq_one_letter_code
_entity_poly.pdbx_strand_id
1 'polypeptide(L)'
;METVADVARCSDSHIWNCYRTFLVELDLPIPVSLPVDWVARICSDLPFDVAPEIRQRALELAEQATESTAVNGRPDGVAAGALYLAGKESDIRLTQATICEPLDVHITTARQWFQEIEEHIVA
;
A
#
# COMPACT_ATOMS: atom_id res chain seq x y z
N MET A 1 -24.59 -4.72 -10.23
CA MET A 1 -23.17 -4.46 -10.52
C MET A 1 -22.41 -5.40 -9.61
N GLU A 2 -22.21 -6.61 -10.10
CA GLU A 2 -21.68 -7.75 -9.35
C GLU A 2 -20.15 -7.72 -9.49
N THR A 3 -19.48 -7.29 -8.44
CA THR A 3 -18.01 -7.20 -8.41
C THR A 3 -17.47 -8.62 -8.24
N VAL A 4 -16.51 -9.00 -9.09
CA VAL A 4 -15.92 -10.35 -9.23
C VAL A 4 -15.27 -10.90 -7.94
N ALA A 5 -15.20 -10.10 -6.87
CA ALA A 5 -14.62 -10.47 -5.58
C ALA A 5 -15.46 -11.50 -4.77
N ASP A 6 -16.78 -11.57 -4.96
CA ASP A 6 -17.65 -12.33 -4.05
C ASP A 6 -17.69 -13.86 -4.32
N VAL A 7 -17.10 -14.32 -5.43
CA VAL A 7 -17.16 -15.73 -5.86
C VAL A 7 -15.80 -16.44 -5.77
N ALA A 8 -14.71 -15.71 -5.63
CA ALA A 8 -13.37 -16.30 -5.56
C ALA A 8 -12.94 -16.43 -4.10
N ARG A 9 -12.80 -17.67 -3.62
CA ARG A 9 -12.13 -17.99 -2.35
C ARG A 9 -10.61 -17.84 -2.51
N CYS A 10 -10.16 -16.66 -2.93
CA CYS A 10 -8.76 -16.32 -3.08
C CYS A 10 -8.43 -15.24 -2.06
N SER A 11 -7.34 -15.41 -1.33
CA SER A 11 -6.78 -14.33 -0.50
C SER A 11 -6.42 -13.15 -1.39
N ASP A 12 -6.51 -11.92 -0.88
CA ASP A 12 -6.12 -10.70 -1.60
C ASP A 12 -4.70 -10.82 -2.18
N SER A 13 -3.83 -11.58 -1.52
CA SER A 13 -2.49 -11.94 -1.96
C SER A 13 -2.43 -12.59 -3.35
N HIS A 14 -3.46 -13.35 -3.76
CA HIS A 14 -3.51 -14.02 -5.06
C HIS A 14 -3.80 -13.02 -6.19
N ILE A 15 -4.66 -12.03 -5.93
CA ILE A 15 -4.96 -10.96 -6.90
C ILE A 15 -3.69 -10.14 -7.18
N TRP A 16 -2.96 -9.77 -6.12
CA TRP A 16 -1.66 -9.09 -6.25
C TRP A 16 -0.61 -9.92 -6.97
N ASN A 17 -0.61 -11.24 -6.77
CA ASN A 17 0.29 -12.12 -7.49
C ASN A 17 -0.03 -12.19 -8.99
N CYS A 18 -1.32 -12.25 -9.36
CA CYS A 18 -1.74 -12.16 -10.76
C CYS A 18 -1.35 -10.83 -11.39
N TYR A 19 -1.51 -9.72 -10.68
CA TYR A 19 -1.07 -8.40 -11.12
C TYR A 19 0.44 -8.35 -11.39
N ARG A 20 1.26 -8.91 -10.48
CA ARG A 20 2.71 -9.08 -10.67
C ARG A 20 3.02 -9.93 -11.90
N THR A 21 2.34 -11.06 -12.10
CA THR A 21 2.55 -11.93 -13.27
C THR A 21 2.32 -11.18 -14.58
N PHE A 22 1.24 -10.38 -14.66
CA PHE A 22 0.99 -9.55 -15.85
C PHE A 22 2.07 -8.49 -16.09
N LEU A 23 2.65 -7.89 -15.05
CA LEU A 23 3.72 -6.90 -15.18
C LEU A 23 5.08 -7.52 -15.55
N VAL A 24 5.33 -8.77 -15.15
CA VAL A 24 6.61 -9.47 -15.39
C VAL A 24 6.63 -10.19 -16.75
N GLU A 25 5.52 -10.76 -17.21
CA GLU A 25 5.47 -11.50 -18.48
C GLU A 25 5.60 -10.62 -19.73
N LEU A 26 5.62 -9.29 -19.58
CA LEU A 26 5.85 -8.33 -20.67
C LEU A 26 7.33 -7.96 -20.92
N ASP A 27 8.28 -8.71 -20.35
CA ASP A 27 9.73 -8.64 -20.66
C ASP A 27 10.36 -7.24 -20.53
N LEU A 28 9.88 -6.44 -19.55
CA LEU A 28 10.43 -5.14 -19.22
C LEU A 28 11.56 -5.25 -18.16
N PRO A 29 12.64 -4.46 -18.30
CA PRO A 29 13.87 -4.59 -17.51
C PRO A 29 13.64 -4.19 -16.05
N ILE A 30 14.22 -4.96 -15.11
CA ILE A 30 14.25 -4.76 -13.64
C ILE A 30 12.97 -4.11 -13.08
N PRO A 31 12.04 -4.89 -12.48
CA PRO A 31 10.78 -4.33 -12.01
C PRO A 31 11.05 -3.20 -11.00
N VAL A 32 10.63 -1.98 -11.36
CA VAL A 32 10.59 -0.86 -10.44
C VAL A 32 9.61 -1.26 -9.33
N SER A 33 10.09 -1.35 -8.08
CA SER A 33 9.22 -1.73 -6.97
C SER A 33 8.12 -0.68 -6.83
N LEU A 34 6.86 -1.11 -6.85
CA LEU A 34 5.71 -0.23 -6.71
C LEU A 34 5.36 -0.05 -5.23
N PRO A 35 4.67 1.04 -4.83
CA PRO A 35 4.17 1.21 -3.47
C PRO A 35 3.38 0.00 -2.96
N VAL A 36 2.59 -0.65 -3.83
CA VAL A 36 1.80 -1.86 -3.48
C VAL A 36 2.68 -3.03 -3.00
N ASP A 37 3.88 -3.22 -3.58
CA ASP A 37 4.81 -4.28 -3.14
C ASP A 37 5.32 -4.00 -1.72
N TRP A 38 5.52 -2.72 -1.40
CA TRP A 38 5.97 -2.28 -0.08
C TRP A 38 4.87 -2.42 0.97
N VAL A 39 3.59 -2.17 0.65
CA VAL A 39 2.48 -2.38 1.60
C VAL A 39 2.46 -3.82 2.11
N ALA A 40 2.55 -4.80 1.19
CA ALA A 40 2.56 -6.20 1.55
C ALA A 40 3.74 -6.58 2.45
N ARG A 41 4.93 -6.03 2.13
CA ARG A 41 6.16 -6.23 2.90
C ARG A 41 6.05 -5.63 4.30
N ILE A 42 5.66 -4.35 4.40
CA ILE A 42 5.51 -3.63 5.68
C ILE A 42 4.57 -4.42 6.60
N CYS A 43 3.40 -4.84 6.09
CA CYS A 43 2.44 -5.58 6.88
C CYS A 43 2.93 -6.97 7.32
N SER A 44 3.95 -7.53 6.66
CA SER A 44 4.58 -8.80 7.04
C SER A 44 5.73 -8.60 8.03
N ASP A 45 6.41 -7.47 7.97
CA ASP A 45 7.55 -7.12 8.83
C ASP A 45 7.10 -6.48 10.16
N LEU A 46 5.81 -6.09 10.29
CA LEU A 46 5.24 -5.60 11.53
C LEU A 46 5.15 -6.71 12.60
N PRO A 47 5.35 -6.39 13.89
CA PRO A 47 5.32 -7.38 14.98
C PRO A 47 3.91 -7.88 15.33
N PHE A 48 2.88 -7.43 14.62
CA PHE A 48 1.48 -7.82 14.80
C PHE A 48 0.75 -7.84 13.45
N ASP A 49 -0.34 -8.60 13.39
CA ASP A 49 -1.17 -8.69 12.20
C ASP A 49 -1.99 -7.41 11.98
N VAL A 50 -1.88 -6.85 10.78
CA VAL A 50 -2.76 -5.78 10.30
C VAL A 50 -4.07 -6.40 9.83
N ALA A 51 -5.19 -5.84 10.29
CA ALA A 51 -6.53 -6.29 9.90
C ALA A 51 -6.68 -6.32 8.36
N PRO A 52 -7.33 -7.35 7.79
CA PRO A 52 -7.48 -7.49 6.34
C PRO A 52 -8.05 -6.24 5.66
N GLU A 53 -9.03 -5.59 6.29
CA GLU A 53 -9.70 -4.41 5.77
C GLU A 53 -8.74 -3.21 5.66
N ILE A 54 -7.86 -3.02 6.67
CA ILE A 54 -6.82 -1.98 6.63
C ILE A 54 -5.80 -2.30 5.54
N ARG A 55 -5.38 -3.56 5.44
CA ARG A 55 -4.40 -3.99 4.44
C ARG A 55 -4.94 -3.75 3.03
N GLN A 56 -6.18 -4.14 2.77
CA GLN A 56 -6.85 -3.95 1.49
C GLN A 56 -6.97 -2.46 1.18
N ARG A 57 -7.41 -1.64 2.14
CA ARG A 57 -7.51 -0.19 1.97
C ARG A 57 -6.16 0.47 1.68
N ALA A 58 -5.10 0.05 2.36
CA ALA A 58 -3.74 0.55 2.12
C ALA A 58 -3.23 0.21 0.71
N LEU A 59 -3.58 -0.97 0.21
CA LEU A 59 -3.25 -1.40 -1.14
C LEU A 59 -3.99 -0.58 -2.20
N GLU A 60 -5.28 -0.30 -2.01
CA GLU A 60 -6.06 0.59 -2.88
C GLU A 60 -5.45 2.00 -2.96
N LEU A 61 -5.11 2.58 -1.81
CA LEU A 61 -4.47 3.90 -1.74
C LEU A 61 -3.11 3.92 -2.44
N ALA A 62 -2.33 2.84 -2.29
CA ALA A 62 -1.03 2.70 -2.94
C ALA A 62 -1.14 2.50 -4.46
N GLU A 63 -2.19 1.82 -4.93
CA GLU A 63 -2.50 1.66 -6.36
C GLU A 63 -2.93 3.00 -6.97
N GLN A 64 -3.87 3.69 -6.33
CA GLN A 64 -4.30 5.04 -6.74
C GLN A 64 -3.12 6.03 -6.75
N ALA A 65 -2.21 5.93 -5.79
CA ALA A 65 -0.98 6.73 -5.77
C ALA A 65 -0.02 6.41 -6.92
N THR A 66 0.02 5.14 -7.35
CA THR A 66 0.83 4.71 -8.49
C THR A 66 0.27 5.23 -9.81
N GLU A 67 -1.05 5.34 -9.93
CA GLU A 67 -1.74 5.87 -11.12
C GLU A 67 -1.76 7.41 -11.16
N SER A 68 -1.60 8.07 -10.01
CA SER A 68 -1.61 9.52 -9.89
C SER A 68 -0.32 10.15 -10.43
N THR A 69 -0.46 11.22 -11.22
CA THR A 69 0.69 12.03 -11.67
C THR A 69 1.18 13.01 -10.59
N ALA A 70 0.41 13.20 -9.52
CA ALA A 70 0.75 14.12 -8.42
C ALA A 70 1.65 13.45 -7.36
N VAL A 71 1.47 12.15 -7.13
CA VAL A 71 2.21 11.41 -6.10
C VAL A 71 3.47 10.79 -6.72
N ASN A 72 4.58 11.53 -6.67
CA ASN A 72 5.86 11.07 -7.21
C ASN A 72 6.96 11.02 -6.15
N GLY A 73 7.00 9.95 -5.37
CA GLY A 73 8.15 9.73 -4.49
C GLY A 73 8.44 8.30 -4.16
N ARG A 74 9.31 8.12 -3.15
CA ARG A 74 9.89 6.82 -2.88
C ARG A 74 8.80 5.79 -2.54
N PRO A 75 8.75 4.63 -3.23
CA PRO A 75 7.68 3.64 -3.07
C PRO A 75 7.46 3.16 -1.63
N ASP A 76 8.53 3.00 -0.86
CA ASP A 76 8.51 2.63 0.56
C ASP A 76 7.84 3.70 1.44
N GLY A 77 8.13 4.98 1.17
CA GLY A 77 7.50 6.11 1.85
C GLY A 77 6.02 6.26 1.51
N VAL A 78 5.67 6.10 0.23
CA VAL A 78 4.27 6.14 -0.24
C VAL A 78 3.46 5.01 0.40
N ALA A 79 4.00 3.79 0.42
CA ALA A 79 3.37 2.64 1.06
C ALA A 79 3.18 2.83 2.57
N ALA A 80 4.17 3.38 3.27
CA ALA A 80 4.07 3.69 4.69
C ALA A 80 2.99 4.76 4.97
N GLY A 81 2.89 5.79 4.12
CA GLY A 81 1.84 6.80 4.18
C GLY A 81 0.45 6.23 3.95
N ALA A 82 0.29 5.38 2.91
CA ALA A 82 -0.96 4.70 2.59
C ALA A 82 -1.44 3.80 3.74
N LEU A 83 -0.54 3.02 4.32
CA LEU A 83 -0.86 2.14 5.45
C LEU A 83 -1.25 2.91 6.71
N TYR A 84 -0.57 4.04 6.98
CA TYR A 84 -0.95 4.92 8.07
C TYR A 84 -2.35 5.52 7.88
N LEU A 85 -2.64 6.00 6.67
CA LEU A 85 -3.92 6.59 6.34
C LEU A 85 -5.06 5.57 6.46
N ALA A 86 -4.88 4.35 5.96
CA ALA A 86 -5.86 3.27 6.11
C ALA A 86 -6.14 2.93 7.58
N GLY A 87 -5.11 2.89 8.42
CA GLY A 87 -5.26 2.69 9.87
C GLY A 87 -6.02 3.84 10.55
N LYS A 88 -5.71 5.08 10.16
CA LYS A 88 -6.40 6.30 10.63
C LYS A 88 -7.88 6.31 10.23
N GLU A 89 -8.22 5.97 9.00
CA GLU A 89 -9.62 5.86 8.52
C GLU A 89 -10.42 4.80 9.29
N SER A 90 -9.76 3.73 9.74
CA SER A 90 -10.37 2.62 10.46
C SER A 90 -10.43 2.80 11.99
N ASP A 91 -10.04 3.97 12.50
CA ASP A 91 -9.89 4.27 13.94
C ASP A 91 -9.00 3.27 14.71
N ILE A 92 -8.08 2.61 14.01
CA ILE A 92 -7.13 1.66 14.60
C ILE A 92 -5.79 2.37 14.83
N ARG A 93 -5.25 2.22 16.04
CA ARG A 93 -3.97 2.83 16.44
C ARG A 93 -2.78 2.15 15.77
N LEU A 94 -2.54 2.50 14.51
CA LEU A 94 -1.31 2.20 13.78
C LEU A 94 -0.47 3.49 13.72
N THR A 95 0.63 3.56 14.47
CA THR A 95 1.43 4.80 14.53
C THR A 95 2.44 4.87 13.39
N GLN A 96 2.74 6.08 12.90
CA GLN A 96 3.80 6.30 11.90
C GLN A 96 5.14 5.73 12.35
N ALA A 97 5.45 5.82 13.66
CA ALA A 97 6.66 5.26 14.23
C ALA A 97 6.70 3.72 14.11
N THR A 98 5.60 3.06 14.44
CA THR A 98 5.46 1.59 14.33
C THR A 98 5.59 1.12 12.89
N ILE A 99 4.98 1.84 11.93
CA ILE A 99 5.04 1.50 10.51
C ILE A 99 6.46 1.66 9.95
N CYS A 100 7.19 2.69 10.40
CA CYS A 100 8.54 2.97 9.95
C CYS A 100 9.62 2.14 10.67
N GLU A 101 9.33 1.53 11.82
CA GLU A 101 10.30 0.74 12.60
C GLU A 101 10.98 -0.39 11.79
N PRO A 102 10.28 -1.20 10.99
CA PRO A 102 10.93 -2.22 10.15
C PRO A 102 11.56 -1.65 8.85
N LEU A 103 11.48 -0.34 8.60
CA LEU A 103 11.86 0.29 7.34
C LEU A 103 13.04 1.25 7.50
N ASP A 104 13.80 1.44 6.42
CA ASP A 104 14.76 2.55 6.32
C ASP A 104 14.07 3.82 5.80
N VAL A 105 12.97 4.20 6.46
CA VAL A 105 12.12 5.34 6.11
C VAL A 105 11.92 6.21 7.34
N HIS A 106 12.15 7.51 7.20
CA HIS A 106 11.89 8.45 8.28
C HIS A 106 10.38 8.64 8.51
N ILE A 107 9.99 8.80 9.78
CA ILE A 107 8.60 9.12 10.17
C ILE A 107 8.08 10.36 9.43
N THR A 108 8.93 11.36 9.20
CA THR A 108 8.58 12.56 8.44
C THR A 108 8.26 12.28 6.97
N THR A 109 8.87 11.24 6.37
CA THR A 109 8.59 10.80 5.01
C THR A 109 7.23 10.11 4.96
N ALA A 110 6.92 9.21 5.89
CA ALA A 110 5.59 8.62 6.00
C ALA A 110 4.51 9.70 6.27
N ARG A 111 4.85 10.72 7.08
CA ARG A 111 4.00 11.90 7.30
C ARG A 111 3.68 12.64 6.00
N GLN A 112 4.71 12.99 5.24
CA GLN A 112 4.55 13.70 3.98
C GLN A 112 3.63 12.91 3.05
N TRP A 113 3.91 11.63 2.83
CA TRP A 113 3.15 10.85 1.86
C TRP A 113 1.71 10.59 2.27
N PHE A 114 1.40 10.40 3.56
CA PHE A 114 -0.02 10.31 3.93
C PHE A 114 -0.74 11.64 3.64
N GLN A 115 -0.10 12.79 3.86
CA GLN A 115 -0.73 14.10 3.61
C GLN A 115 -0.98 14.31 2.12
N GLU A 116 0.00 13.98 1.29
CA GLU A 116 -0.12 14.04 -0.18
C GLU A 116 -1.22 13.11 -0.69
N ILE A 117 -1.30 11.88 -0.17
CA ILE A 117 -2.37 10.92 -0.51
C ILE A 117 -3.73 11.44 -0.05
N GLU A 118 -3.83 11.94 1.18
CA GLU A 118 -5.08 12.49 1.74
C GLU A 118 -5.57 13.69 0.91
N GLU A 119 -4.67 14.56 0.44
CA GLU A 119 -4.99 15.74 -0.37
C GLU A 119 -5.35 15.41 -1.83
N HIS A 120 -4.68 14.43 -2.45
CA HIS A 120 -4.80 14.21 -3.90
C HIS A 120 -5.63 12.98 -4.29
N ILE A 121 -5.93 12.10 -3.34
CA ILE A 121 -6.61 10.83 -3.62
C ILE A 121 -7.93 10.72 -2.86
N VAL A 122 -7.98 11.18 -1.62
CA VAL A 122 -9.18 11.09 -0.77
C VAL A 122 -10.08 12.34 -0.87
N ALA A 123 -9.51 13.50 -1.23
CA ALA A 123 -10.24 14.77 -1.37
C ALA A 123 -11.18 14.79 -2.58
#